data_AF-A0A5N0USY5-F1
#
_entry.id   AF-A0A5N0USY5-F1
#
_cell.length_a   1.000
_cell.length_b   1.000
_cell.length_c   1.000
_cell.angle_alpha   90.00
_cell.angle_beta   90.00
_cell.angle_gamma   90.00
#
_symmetry.space_group_name_H-M   'P 1'
#
loop_
_entity.id
_entity.type
_entity.pdbx_description
1 polymer ?
#
loop_
_entity_poly.entity_id
_entity_poly.type
_entity_poly.pdbx_seq_one_letter_code
_entity_poly.pdbx_strand_id
1 'polypeptide(L)'
;MGVVALLAAVVVLVQGFAYAGVSGGEWVAPVYGLRGPLRDVALAIDFLGEPVGSTIVLVVLVGGFWWAGRRRSAILVLAAAGVTVGLTTLLKPLVDRTIHGDYLSYPSGHTAFATALVFVLALAAAERLQLGVVAGLTLVLGTSLLAGAVMGWTEVALSAHYLTDTIGGFCTALAVVPPTAWAVDRLTSRL
;
A
#
# COMPACT_ATOMS: atom_id res chain seq x y z
N MET A 1 3.26 -16.15 -6.42
CA MET A 1 2.49 -14.91 -6.13
C MET A 1 1.00 -15.14 -5.95
N GLY A 2 0.34 -16.03 -6.72
CA GLY A 2 -1.12 -16.28 -6.56
C GLY A 2 -1.57 -16.68 -5.15
N VAL A 3 -0.85 -17.58 -4.47
CA VAL A 3 -1.17 -17.97 -3.08
C VAL A 3 -1.05 -16.80 -2.11
N VAL A 4 0.00 -15.99 -2.23
CA VAL A 4 0.20 -14.79 -1.38
C VAL A 4 -0.93 -13.79 -1.59
N ALA A 5 -1.32 -13.53 -2.84
CA ALA A 5 -2.43 -12.63 -3.16
C ALA A 5 -3.76 -13.14 -2.58
N LEU A 6 -4.02 -14.45 -2.68
CA LEU A 6 -5.23 -15.07 -2.13
C LEU A 6 -5.25 -14.98 -0.59
N LEU A 7 -4.16 -15.33 0.09
CA LEU A 7 -4.06 -15.23 1.54
C LEU A 7 -4.24 -13.79 2.00
N ALA A 8 -3.63 -12.83 1.30
CA ALA A 8 -3.79 -11.41 1.60
C ALA A 8 -5.24 -10.96 1.41
N ALA A 9 -5.92 -11.38 0.34
CA ALA A 9 -7.34 -11.10 0.13
C ALA A 9 -8.21 -11.69 1.25
N VAL A 10 -7.93 -12.91 1.71
CA VAL A 10 -8.61 -13.52 2.85
C VAL A 10 -8.42 -12.69 4.12
N VAL A 11 -7.20 -12.22 4.41
CA VAL A 11 -6.94 -11.34 5.57
C VAL A 11 -7.76 -10.06 5.46
N VAL A 12 -7.81 -9.43 4.28
CA VAL A 12 -8.58 -8.20 4.06
C VAL A 12 -10.06 -8.42 4.35
N LEU A 13 -10.63 -9.54 3.86
CA LEU A 13 -12.03 -9.87 4.07
C LEU A 13 -12.33 -10.21 5.53
N VAL A 14 -11.50 -11.06 6.17
CA VAL A 14 -11.69 -11.46 7.57
C VAL A 14 -11.66 -10.26 8.50
N GLN A 15 -10.68 -9.36 8.35
CA GLN A 15 -10.64 -8.13 9.14
C GLN A 15 -11.79 -7.18 8.79
N GLY A 16 -12.15 -7.06 7.51
CA GLY A 16 -13.31 -6.27 7.08
C GLY A 16 -14.60 -6.71 7.76
N PHE A 17 -14.86 -8.02 7.86
CA PHE A 17 -16.02 -8.54 8.59
C PHE A 17 -15.88 -8.40 10.12
N ALA A 18 -14.69 -8.65 10.67
CA ALA A 18 -14.47 -8.61 12.11
C ALA A 18 -14.61 -7.20 12.71
N TYR A 19 -14.23 -6.16 11.96
CA TYR A 19 -14.25 -4.77 12.41
C TYR A 19 -15.35 -3.93 11.75
N ALA A 20 -16.33 -4.56 11.10
CA ALA A 20 -17.42 -3.85 10.45
C ALA A 20 -18.24 -3.03 11.46
N GLY A 21 -18.41 -1.74 11.21
CA GLY A 21 -19.13 -0.81 12.10
C GLY A 21 -18.46 -0.56 13.46
N VAL A 22 -17.25 -1.08 13.69
CA VAL A 22 -16.57 -0.97 14.98
C VAL A 22 -15.88 0.39 15.09
N SER A 23 -16.10 1.07 16.22
CA SER A 23 -15.42 2.31 16.60
C SER A 23 -14.67 2.09 17.92
N GLY A 24 -13.40 1.70 17.82
CA GLY A 24 -12.52 1.43 18.98
C GLY A 24 -12.28 -0.05 19.25
N GLY A 25 -11.95 -0.40 20.51
CA GLY A 25 -11.68 -1.78 20.94
C GLY A 25 -10.25 -2.28 20.68
N GLU A 26 -9.45 -1.53 19.93
CA GLU A 26 -8.02 -1.76 19.77
C GLU A 26 -7.21 -0.61 20.34
N TRP A 27 -5.98 -0.91 20.75
CA TRP A 27 -5.04 0.13 21.15
C TRP A 27 -4.72 1.04 19.95
N VAL A 28 -4.81 2.34 20.18
CA VAL A 28 -4.32 3.39 19.28
C VAL A 28 -3.22 4.14 20.01
N ALA A 29 -2.22 4.63 19.29
CA ALA A 29 -1.25 5.50 19.90
C ALA A 29 -1.93 6.75 20.50
N PRO A 30 -1.35 7.38 21.52
CA PRO A 30 -1.83 8.67 21.97
C PRO A 30 -1.62 9.72 20.89
N VAL A 31 -2.66 10.52 20.57
CA VAL A 31 -2.62 11.60 19.55
C VAL A 31 -1.43 12.57 19.76
N TYR A 32 -0.99 12.75 21.01
CA TYR A 32 0.14 13.62 21.38
C TYR A 32 1.36 12.85 21.91
N GLY A 33 1.43 11.54 21.62
CA GLY A 33 2.42 10.61 22.14
C GLY A 33 3.77 10.70 21.45
N LEU A 34 3.81 10.86 20.13
CA LEU A 34 5.06 11.12 19.39
C LEU A 34 5.47 12.58 19.54
N ARG A 35 6.75 12.84 19.85
CA ARG A 35 7.31 14.19 20.03
C ARG A 35 8.71 14.28 19.44
N GLY A 36 9.13 15.51 19.14
CA GLY A 36 10.49 15.81 18.67
C GLY A 36 10.80 15.15 17.30
N PRO A 37 12.07 14.82 17.03
CA PRO A 37 12.52 14.40 15.70
C PRO A 37 11.78 13.18 15.13
N LEU A 38 11.34 12.25 15.98
CA LEU A 38 10.58 11.08 15.54
C LEU A 38 9.21 11.46 14.98
N ARG A 39 8.57 12.51 15.52
CA ARG A 39 7.31 13.04 14.99
C ARG A 39 7.54 13.67 13.61
N ASP A 40 8.61 14.42 13.44
CA ASP A 40 8.92 15.07 12.17
C ASP A 40 9.23 14.04 11.07
N VAL A 41 9.93 12.95 11.43
CA VAL A 41 10.15 11.81 10.53
C VAL A 41 8.85 11.12 10.16
N ALA A 42 7.97 10.86 11.14
CA ALA A 42 6.66 10.27 10.88
C ALA A 42 5.82 11.16 9.93
N LEU A 43 5.75 12.46 10.19
CA LEU A 43 5.03 13.41 9.32
C LEU A 43 5.62 13.47 7.90
N ALA A 44 6.94 13.39 7.76
CA ALA A 44 7.58 13.36 6.45
C ALA A 44 7.26 12.07 5.66
N ILE A 45 7.15 10.93 6.35
CA ILE A 45 6.74 9.65 5.74
C ILE A 45 5.26 9.69 5.38
N ASP A 46 4.41 10.14 6.30
CA ASP A 46 2.96 10.28 6.14
C ASP A 46 2.61 11.12 4.89
N PHE A 47 3.28 12.25 4.73
CA PHE A 47 3.13 13.12 3.56
C PHE A 47 3.25 12.37 2.22
N LEU A 48 4.06 11.31 2.14
CA LEU A 48 4.22 10.53 0.90
C LEU A 48 2.93 9.79 0.48
N GLY A 49 2.01 9.51 1.40
CA GLY A 49 0.70 8.94 1.08
C GLY A 49 -0.45 9.97 1.09
N GLU A 50 -0.23 11.18 1.60
CA GLU A 50 -1.21 12.28 1.48
C GLU A 50 -1.49 12.62 0.01
N PRO A 51 -2.65 13.23 -0.33
CA PRO A 51 -3.02 13.49 -1.72
C PRO A 51 -1.96 14.25 -2.54
N VAL A 52 -1.32 15.26 -1.93
CA VAL A 52 -0.29 16.05 -2.62
C VAL A 52 1.01 15.26 -2.76
N GLY A 53 1.53 14.68 -1.68
CA GLY A 53 2.79 13.95 -1.74
C GLY A 53 2.70 12.66 -2.58
N SER A 54 1.60 11.91 -2.48
CA SER A 54 1.34 10.74 -3.34
C SER A 54 1.28 11.11 -4.82
N THR A 55 0.66 12.25 -5.16
CA THR A 55 0.63 12.77 -6.54
C THR A 55 2.05 13.10 -7.03
N ILE A 56 2.86 13.77 -6.21
CA ILE A 56 4.26 14.10 -6.55
C ILE A 56 5.05 12.81 -6.79
N VAL A 57 4.95 11.84 -5.88
CA VAL A 57 5.63 10.54 -6.00
C VAL A 57 5.22 9.83 -7.30
N LEU A 58 3.92 9.79 -7.61
CA LEU A 58 3.43 9.17 -8.84
C LEU A 58 3.95 9.87 -10.09
N VAL A 59 3.90 11.20 -10.14
CA VAL A 59 4.42 11.98 -11.28
C VAL A 59 5.91 11.71 -11.49
N VAL A 60 6.71 11.71 -10.42
CA VAL A 60 8.14 11.45 -10.49
C VAL A 60 8.43 10.01 -10.97
N LEU A 61 7.76 9.01 -10.40
CA LEU A 61 7.99 7.61 -10.76
C LEU A 61 7.53 7.30 -12.19
N VAL A 62 6.31 7.71 -12.56
CA VAL A 62 5.74 7.52 -13.90
C VAL A 62 6.57 8.27 -14.93
N GLY A 63 6.90 9.55 -14.68
CA GLY A 63 7.74 10.36 -15.55
C GLY A 63 9.14 9.80 -15.72
N GLY A 64 9.76 9.32 -14.63
CA GLY A 64 11.07 8.69 -14.65
C GLY A 64 11.09 7.39 -15.47
N PHE A 65 10.12 6.50 -15.27
CA PHE A 65 10.00 5.29 -16.10
C PHE A 65 9.70 5.61 -17.56
N TRP A 66 8.87 6.61 -17.82
CA TRP A 66 8.54 7.05 -19.18
C TRP A 66 9.78 7.57 -19.91
N TRP A 67 10.55 8.46 -19.28
CA TRP A 67 11.80 8.99 -19.83
C TRP A 67 12.83 7.90 -20.06
N ALA A 68 12.92 6.92 -19.15
CA ALA A 68 13.81 5.77 -19.29
C ALA A 68 13.37 4.74 -20.36
N GLY A 69 12.31 5.02 -21.14
CA GLY A 69 11.78 4.12 -22.16
C GLY A 69 11.01 2.91 -21.59
N ARG A 70 10.81 2.85 -20.27
CA ARG A 70 10.17 1.73 -19.56
C ARG A 70 8.66 1.94 -19.41
N ARG A 71 7.96 2.11 -20.54
CA ARG A 71 6.52 2.41 -20.58
C ARG A 71 5.67 1.42 -19.79
N ARG A 72 5.99 0.12 -19.88
CA ARG A 72 5.30 -0.93 -19.10
C ARG A 72 5.39 -0.68 -17.59
N SER A 73 6.56 -0.34 -17.07
CA SER A 73 6.75 -0.03 -15.65
C SER A 73 5.99 1.24 -15.25
N ALA A 74 5.96 2.26 -16.11
CA ALA A 74 5.19 3.49 -15.88
C ALA A 74 3.68 3.19 -15.76
N ILE A 75 3.13 2.41 -16.69
CA ILE A 75 1.73 1.97 -16.66
C ILE A 75 1.45 1.15 -15.41
N LEU A 76 2.34 0.23 -15.04
CA LEU A 76 2.17 -0.62 -13.87
C LEU A 76 2.16 0.19 -12.57
N VAL A 77 3.04 1.19 -12.42
CA VAL A 77 3.02 2.09 -11.25
C VAL A 77 1.66 2.78 -11.12
N LEU A 78 1.18 3.38 -12.22
CA LEU A 78 -0.08 4.09 -12.22
C LEU A 78 -1.28 3.17 -11.94
N ALA A 79 -1.33 2.02 -12.61
CA ALA A 79 -2.42 1.06 -12.48
C ALA A 79 -2.45 0.42 -11.09
N ALA A 80 -1.30 -0.02 -10.56
CA ALA A 80 -1.21 -0.62 -9.24
C ALA A 80 -1.62 0.37 -8.15
N ALA A 81 -1.08 1.59 -8.17
CA ALA A 81 -1.45 2.62 -7.21
C ALA A 81 -2.94 2.97 -7.31
N GLY A 82 -3.44 3.21 -8.52
CA GLY A 82 -4.84 3.58 -8.75
C GLY A 82 -5.84 2.51 -8.32
N VAL A 83 -5.60 1.23 -8.69
CA VAL A 83 -6.49 0.13 -8.32
C VAL A 83 -6.43 -0.14 -6.82
N THR A 84 -5.23 -0.12 -6.21
CA THR A 84 -5.08 -0.33 -4.76
C THR A 84 -5.77 0.77 -3.96
N VAL A 85 -5.49 2.05 -4.25
CA VAL A 85 -6.12 3.18 -3.54
C VAL A 85 -7.62 3.22 -3.79
N GLY A 86 -8.05 3.01 -5.04
CA GLY A 86 -9.47 2.92 -5.40
C GLY A 86 -10.19 1.83 -4.61
N LEU A 87 -9.61 0.63 -4.49
CA LEU A 87 -10.20 -0.45 -3.71
C LEU A 87 -10.27 -0.11 -2.22
N THR A 88 -9.21 0.44 -1.61
CA THR A 88 -9.27 0.86 -0.20
C THR A 88 -10.37 1.92 0.03
N THR A 89 -10.51 2.88 -0.89
CA THR A 89 -11.53 3.93 -0.84
C THR A 89 -12.94 3.36 -0.92
N LEU A 90 -13.16 2.35 -1.77
CA LEU A 90 -14.46 1.68 -1.91
C LEU A 90 -14.78 0.78 -0.73
N LEU A 91 -13.78 0.14 -0.11
CA LEU A 91 -13.98 -0.73 1.04
C LEU A 91 -14.32 0.05 2.32
N LYS A 92 -13.80 1.28 2.47
CA LYS A 92 -14.04 2.13 3.64
C LYS A 92 -15.52 2.27 4.01
N PRO A 93 -16.43 2.74 3.14
CA PRO A 93 -17.85 2.87 3.47
C PRO A 93 -18.57 1.52 3.58
N LEU A 94 -18.02 0.44 3.04
CA LEU A 94 -18.62 -0.90 3.14
C LEU A 94 -18.34 -1.55 4.50
N VAL A 95 -17.13 -1.33 5.03
CA VAL A 95 -16.74 -1.82 6.34
C VAL A 95 -17.24 -0.87 7.44
N ASP A 96 -17.29 0.43 7.17
CA ASP A 96 -17.81 1.44 8.11
C ASP A 96 -17.10 1.43 9.47
N ARG A 97 -15.82 0.99 9.49
CA ARG A 97 -14.98 1.09 10.68
C ARG A 97 -14.52 2.53 10.84
N THR A 98 -14.65 3.09 12.04
CA THR A 98 -14.26 4.47 12.30
C THR A 98 -13.18 4.63 13.38
N ILE A 99 -12.43 5.72 13.24
CA ILE A 99 -11.47 6.23 14.22
C ILE A 99 -11.78 7.70 14.51
N HIS A 100 -11.52 8.18 15.72
CA HIS A 100 -11.81 9.55 16.18
C HIS A 100 -13.25 10.00 15.93
N GLY A 101 -14.22 9.11 16.20
CA GLY A 101 -15.65 9.36 15.98
C GLY A 101 -16.08 8.87 14.60
N ASP A 102 -15.81 9.66 13.56
CA ASP A 102 -16.51 9.55 12.27
C ASP A 102 -15.57 9.30 11.07
N TYR A 103 -14.26 9.16 11.28
CA TYR A 103 -13.32 8.98 10.17
C TYR A 103 -13.20 7.51 9.76
N LEU A 104 -13.58 7.19 8.52
CA LEU A 104 -13.45 5.84 7.96
C LEU A 104 -11.99 5.38 7.90
N SER A 105 -11.68 4.31 8.63
CA SER A 105 -10.31 3.91 8.90
C SER A 105 -9.88 2.63 8.18
N TYR A 106 -10.76 1.63 8.03
CA TYR A 106 -10.36 0.36 7.43
C TYR A 106 -10.70 0.24 5.94
N PRO A 107 -9.79 -0.25 5.08
CA PRO A 107 -8.34 -0.44 5.32
C PRO A 107 -7.55 0.87 5.15
N SER A 108 -6.32 0.92 5.69
CA SER A 108 -5.43 2.10 5.57
C SER A 108 -4.97 2.30 4.12
N GLY A 109 -5.26 3.50 3.60
CA GLY A 109 -4.89 3.91 2.24
C GLY A 109 -3.40 4.21 2.08
N HIS A 110 -2.77 4.93 3.03
CA HIS A 110 -1.34 5.25 3.00
C HIS A 110 -0.50 3.97 2.98
N THR A 111 -0.82 3.02 3.87
CA THR A 111 -0.10 1.75 3.97
C THR A 111 -0.25 0.93 2.68
N ALA A 112 -1.46 0.88 2.11
CA ALA A 112 -1.71 0.19 0.85
C ALA A 112 -0.95 0.83 -0.32
N PHE A 113 -0.99 2.16 -0.44
CA PHE A 113 -0.29 2.92 -1.48
C PHE A 113 1.22 2.71 -1.42
N ALA A 114 1.84 2.92 -0.25
CA ALA A 114 3.28 2.76 -0.07
C ALA A 114 3.74 1.33 -0.37
N THR A 115 3.00 0.33 0.12
CA THR A 115 3.28 -1.09 -0.15
C THR A 115 3.17 -1.37 -1.65
N ALA A 116 2.13 -0.89 -2.33
CA ALA A 116 1.93 -1.14 -3.75
C ALA A 116 3.03 -0.53 -4.62
N LEU A 117 3.45 0.71 -4.33
CA LEU A 117 4.55 1.36 -5.03
C LEU A 117 5.85 0.57 -4.89
N VAL A 118 6.24 0.24 -3.65
CA VAL A 118 7.49 -0.48 -3.41
C VAL A 118 7.45 -1.88 -4.03
N PHE A 119 6.30 -2.56 -4.00
CA PHE A 119 6.11 -3.83 -4.69
C PHE A 119 6.42 -3.72 -6.19
N VAL A 120 5.85 -2.72 -6.87
CA VAL A 120 6.07 -2.50 -8.31
C VAL A 120 7.52 -2.12 -8.61
N LEU A 121 8.13 -1.26 -7.79
CA LEU A 121 9.53 -0.90 -7.94
C LEU A 121 10.45 -2.11 -7.76
N ALA A 122 10.14 -2.98 -6.79
CA ALA A 122 10.89 -4.22 -6.55
C ALA A 122 10.72 -5.22 -7.70
N LEU A 123 9.53 -5.34 -8.30
CA LEU A 123 9.34 -6.13 -9.53
C LEU A 123 10.22 -5.58 -10.67
N ALA A 124 10.17 -4.26 -10.88
CA ALA A 124 10.94 -3.59 -11.92
C ALA A 124 12.45 -3.70 -11.70
N ALA A 125 12.91 -3.78 -10.45
CA ALA A 125 14.30 -4.00 -10.08
C ALA A 125 14.72 -5.47 -10.25
N ALA A 126 13.90 -6.42 -9.79
CA ALA A 126 14.16 -7.85 -9.96
C ALA A 126 14.31 -8.24 -11.44
N GLU A 127 13.45 -7.70 -12.31
CA GLU A 127 13.53 -7.89 -13.76
C GLU A 127 14.83 -7.28 -14.32
N ARG A 128 15.16 -6.04 -13.95
CA ARG A 128 16.37 -5.35 -14.43
C ARG A 128 17.66 -6.07 -14.02
N LEU A 129 17.68 -6.60 -12.80
CA LEU A 129 18.81 -7.32 -12.23
C LEU A 129 18.83 -8.81 -12.64
N GLN A 130 17.85 -9.27 -13.43
CA GLN A 130 17.72 -10.65 -13.89
C GLN A 130 17.74 -11.65 -12.73
N LEU A 131 17.11 -11.29 -11.61
CA LEU A 131 17.07 -12.15 -10.44
C LEU A 131 16.28 -13.42 -10.75
N GLY A 132 16.83 -14.57 -10.32
CA GLY A 132 16.09 -15.82 -10.32
C GLY A 132 14.86 -15.73 -9.40
N VAL A 133 13.91 -16.66 -9.57
CA VAL A 133 12.61 -16.64 -8.88
C VAL A 133 12.76 -16.39 -7.38
N VAL A 134 13.57 -17.17 -6.67
CA VAL A 134 13.73 -17.05 -5.22
C VAL A 134 14.20 -15.65 -4.82
N ALA A 135 15.31 -15.17 -5.39
CA ALA A 135 15.86 -13.84 -5.08
C ALA A 135 14.88 -12.71 -5.44
N GLY A 136 14.16 -12.84 -6.57
CA GLY A 136 13.13 -11.89 -6.97
C GLY A 136 11.96 -11.84 -5.99
N LEU A 137 11.43 -13.00 -5.56
CA LEU A 137 10.34 -13.04 -4.57
C LEU A 137 10.82 -12.50 -3.21
N THR A 138 12.03 -12.82 -2.78
CA THR A 138 12.61 -12.30 -1.54
C THR A 138 12.73 -10.77 -1.58
N LEU A 139 13.24 -10.22 -2.68
CA LEU A 139 13.34 -8.77 -2.86
C LEU A 139 11.96 -8.12 -2.80
N VAL A 140 11.00 -8.62 -3.56
CA VAL A 140 9.65 -8.06 -3.65
C VAL A 140 8.93 -8.12 -2.31
N LEU A 141 8.88 -9.28 -1.67
CA LEU A 141 8.16 -9.45 -0.42
C LEU A 141 8.87 -8.73 0.74
N GLY A 142 10.21 -8.79 0.81
CA GLY A 142 10.97 -8.14 1.87
C GLY A 142 10.87 -6.62 1.84
N THR A 143 11.01 -6.02 0.65
CA THR A 143 10.89 -4.56 0.50
C THR A 143 9.45 -4.09 0.68
N SER A 144 8.46 -4.84 0.20
CA SER A 144 7.04 -4.53 0.42
C SER A 144 6.67 -4.60 1.90
N LEU A 145 7.17 -5.61 2.63
CA LEU A 145 6.98 -5.74 4.08
C LEU A 145 7.61 -4.55 4.81
N LEU A 146 8.83 -4.15 4.44
CA LEU A 146 9.49 -2.99 5.05
C LEU A 146 8.70 -1.70 4.79
N ALA A 147 8.24 -1.48 3.56
CA ALA A 147 7.44 -0.30 3.20
C ALA A 147 6.12 -0.25 3.96
N GLY A 148 5.40 -1.37 4.01
CA GLY A 148 4.16 -1.50 4.78
C GLY A 148 4.38 -1.32 6.27
N ALA A 149 5.47 -1.84 6.83
CA ALA A 149 5.81 -1.66 8.25
C ALA A 149 6.17 -0.21 8.59
N VAL A 150 6.95 0.47 7.75
CA VAL A 150 7.35 1.87 7.97
C VAL A 150 6.15 2.81 7.86
N MET A 151 5.32 2.64 6.83
CA MET A 151 4.12 3.46 6.66
C MET A 151 3.06 3.09 7.72
N GLY A 152 2.84 1.81 7.99
CA GLY A 152 1.90 1.37 9.02
C GLY A 152 2.29 1.83 10.42
N TRP A 153 3.58 1.77 10.77
CA TRP A 153 4.08 2.37 12.00
C TRP A 153 3.77 3.86 12.05
N THR A 154 4.01 4.59 10.96
CA THR A 154 3.74 6.03 10.86
C THR A 154 2.26 6.34 11.13
N GLU A 155 1.35 5.64 10.45
CA GLU A 155 -0.10 5.80 10.59
C GLU A 155 -0.60 5.48 12.01
N VAL A 156 -0.06 4.43 12.64
CA VAL A 156 -0.41 4.07 14.03
C VAL A 156 0.18 5.09 15.00
N ALA A 157 1.45 5.48 14.81
CA ALA A 157 2.20 6.40 15.68
C ALA A 157 1.61 7.82 15.68
N LEU A 158 1.10 8.27 14.53
CA LEU A 158 0.36 9.53 14.39
C LEU A 158 -1.10 9.40 14.81
N SER A 159 -1.52 8.23 15.30
CA SER A 159 -2.89 7.92 15.70
C SER A 159 -3.90 8.04 14.57
N ALA A 160 -3.48 7.96 13.30
CA ALA A 160 -4.36 8.05 12.14
C ALA A 160 -5.13 6.75 11.88
N HIS A 161 -4.57 5.61 12.29
CA HIS A 161 -5.16 4.29 12.06
C HIS A 161 -4.92 3.31 13.22
N TYR A 162 -5.78 2.29 13.29
CA TYR A 162 -5.49 1.09 14.09
C TYR A 162 -4.44 0.23 13.40
N LEU A 163 -3.71 -0.58 14.17
CA LEU A 163 -2.72 -1.52 13.61
C LEU A 163 -3.35 -2.45 12.57
N THR A 164 -4.55 -2.94 12.82
CA THR A 164 -5.26 -3.82 11.86
C THR A 164 -5.64 -3.09 10.58
N ASP A 165 -5.95 -1.80 10.59
CA ASP A 165 -6.16 -1.03 9.37
C ASP A 165 -4.91 -1.02 8.48
N THR A 166 -3.73 -0.90 9.10
CA THR A 166 -2.44 -0.93 8.38
C THR A 166 -2.10 -2.31 7.85
N ILE A 167 -2.42 -3.38 8.59
CA ILE A 167 -2.30 -4.76 8.11
C ILE A 167 -3.25 -4.97 6.92
N GLY A 168 -4.50 -4.51 7.02
CA GLY A 168 -5.48 -4.53 5.94
C GLY A 168 -4.99 -3.78 4.71
N GLY A 169 -4.37 -2.60 4.88
CA GLY A 169 -3.77 -1.84 3.79
C GLY A 169 -2.63 -2.59 3.09
N PHE A 170 -1.68 -3.12 3.87
CA PHE A 170 -0.59 -3.96 3.37
C PHE A 170 -1.11 -5.18 2.59
N CYS A 171 -2.07 -5.92 3.15
CA CYS A 171 -2.67 -7.07 2.49
C CYS A 171 -3.47 -6.69 1.25
N THR A 172 -4.12 -5.51 1.23
CA THR A 172 -4.82 -5.01 0.04
C THR A 172 -3.85 -4.83 -1.13
N ALA A 173 -2.66 -4.25 -0.89
CA ALA A 173 -1.63 -4.13 -1.91
C ALA A 173 -1.15 -5.51 -2.42
N LEU A 174 -0.86 -6.45 -1.51
CA LEU A 174 -0.44 -7.81 -1.89
C LEU A 174 -1.50 -8.59 -2.68
N ALA A 175 -2.79 -8.34 -2.41
CA ALA A 175 -3.90 -8.94 -3.15
C ALA A 175 -4.08 -8.32 -4.54
N VAL A 176 -3.87 -7.01 -4.68
CA VAL A 176 -4.17 -6.24 -5.90
C VAL A 176 -3.00 -6.18 -6.89
N VAL A 177 -1.77 -6.00 -6.43
CA VAL A 177 -0.63 -5.73 -7.32
C VAL A 177 -0.33 -6.92 -8.23
N PRO A 178 -0.27 -8.19 -7.76
CA PRO A 178 0.00 -9.33 -8.64
C PRO A 178 -0.99 -9.50 -9.81
N PRO A 179 -2.33 -9.49 -9.63
CA PRO A 179 -3.26 -9.58 -10.76
C PRO A 179 -3.22 -8.33 -11.64
N THR A 180 -2.94 -7.14 -11.08
CA THR A 180 -2.76 -5.91 -11.86
C THR A 180 -1.54 -6.01 -12.77
N ALA A 181 -0.40 -6.48 -12.25
CA ALA A 181 0.81 -6.72 -13.03
C ALA A 181 0.56 -7.72 -14.16
N TRP A 182 -0.10 -8.83 -13.86
CA TRP A 182 -0.48 -9.81 -14.87
C TRP A 182 -1.39 -9.23 -15.97
N ALA A 183 -2.36 -8.39 -15.61
CA ALA A 183 -3.25 -7.74 -16.57
C ALA A 183 -2.49 -6.74 -17.46
N VAL A 184 -1.61 -5.92 -16.88
CA VAL A 184 -0.74 -4.99 -17.63
C VAL A 184 0.16 -5.76 -18.60
N ASP A 185 0.74 -6.89 -18.18
CA ASP A 185 1.59 -7.73 -19.04
C ASP A 185 0.80 -8.28 -20.23
N ARG A 186 -0.42 -8.76 -19.99
CA ARG A 186 -1.34 -9.26 -21.03
C ARG A 186 -1.76 -8.18 -22.03
N LEU A 187 -1.94 -6.94 -21.57
CA LEU A 187 -2.39 -5.84 -22.43
C LEU A 187 -1.24 -5.25 -23.24
N THR A 188 -0.06 -5.11 -22.62
CA THR A 188 1.11 -4.52 -23.29
C THR A 188 1.82 -5.48 -24.25
N SER A 189 1.71 -6.80 -24.04
CA SER A 189 2.23 -7.80 -25.00
C SER A 189 1.39 -7.94 -26.27
N ARG A 190 0.20 -7.33 -26.32
CA ARG A 190 -0.71 -7.34 -27.47
C ARG A 190 -0.64 -6.06 -28.32
N LEU A 191 0.20 -5.12 -27.91
CA LEU A 191 0.49 -3.84 -28.59
C LEU A 191 1.85 -3.90 -29.28
#